data_AF-A0A343C157-F1
#
_entry.id   AF-A0A343C157-F1
#
_cell.length_a   1.000
_cell.length_b   1.000
_cell.length_c   1.000
_cell.angle_alpha   90.00
_cell.angle_beta   90.00
_cell.angle_gamma   90.00
#
_symmetry.space_group_name_H-M   'P 1'
#
loop_
_entity.id
_entity.type
_entity.pdbx_description
1 polymer ?
#
loop_
_entity_poly.entity_id
_entity_poly.type
_entity_poly.pdbx_seq_one_letter_code
_entity_poly.pdbx_strand_id
1 'polypeptide(L)'
;MFIPLMLLCSIMFMMMKHPLSCGLMLLLQTIFTALITGLMNFNFWFSYILFLIMIGGMLILFIYMTSIASNEKFKFNSKFFIMFIITFLTMSFMFMMDYYYFNFNMKIMDSVNIFTNMSMMKYINFPNNIMMLIMIIYLFITLIAIVKIAKTSYGPLRQKF
;
A
#
# COMPACT_ATOMS: atom_id res chain seq x y z
N MET A 1 15.91 -0.89 -8.08
CA MET A 1 16.28 -0.53 -6.69
C MET A 1 15.14 -0.74 -5.68
N PHE A 2 13.91 -0.28 -5.94
CA PHE A 2 12.80 -0.41 -4.98
C PHE A 2 12.23 -1.84 -4.80
N ILE A 3 12.37 -2.70 -5.81
CA ILE A 3 11.86 -4.09 -5.78
C ILE A 3 12.48 -4.94 -4.63
N PRO A 4 13.80 -4.95 -4.41
CA PRO A 4 14.36 -5.65 -3.27
C PRO A 4 13.87 -5.07 -1.93
N LEU A 5 13.74 -3.75 -1.79
CA LEU A 5 13.15 -3.11 -0.59
C LEU A 5 11.74 -3.61 -0.30
N MET A 6 10.92 -3.79 -1.35
CA MET A 6 9.57 -4.36 -1.23
C MET A 6 9.56 -5.79 -0.74
N LEU A 7 10.41 -6.66 -1.31
CA LEU A 7 10.52 -8.06 -0.89
C LEU A 7 10.91 -8.16 0.58
N LEU A 8 11.86 -7.34 1.00
CA LEU A 8 12.28 -7.26 2.39
C LEU A 8 11.13 -6.81 3.28
N CYS A 9 10.34 -5.84 2.83
CA CYS A 9 9.21 -5.39 3.62
C CYS A 9 8.19 -6.51 3.86
N SER A 10 7.91 -7.31 2.83
CA SER A 10 6.98 -8.42 2.92
C SER A 10 7.46 -9.54 3.87
N ILE A 11 8.77 -9.84 3.86
CA ILE A 11 9.35 -10.85 4.75
C ILE A 11 9.31 -10.36 6.21
N MET A 12 9.62 -9.08 6.44
CA MET A 12 9.57 -8.48 7.77
C MET A 12 8.13 -8.45 8.32
N PHE A 13 7.14 -8.19 7.47
CA PHE A 13 5.74 -8.19 7.86
C PHE A 13 5.30 -9.55 8.42
N MET A 14 5.70 -10.65 7.80
CA MET A 14 5.36 -12.00 8.29
C MET A 14 5.93 -12.31 9.69
N MET A 15 7.00 -11.62 10.11
CA MET A 15 7.70 -11.88 11.37
C MET A 15 7.24 -10.97 12.52
N MET A 16 6.52 -9.89 12.21
CA MET A 16 6.07 -8.92 13.21
C MET A 16 4.80 -9.41 13.93
N LYS A 17 4.77 -9.22 15.25
CA LYS A 17 3.61 -9.61 16.09
C LYS A 17 2.84 -8.40 16.62
N HIS A 18 3.52 -7.29 16.86
CA HIS A 18 2.90 -6.12 17.46
C HIS A 18 2.08 -5.36 16.39
N PRO A 19 0.80 -5.03 16.65
CA PRO A 19 -0.07 -4.41 15.64
C PRO A 19 0.49 -3.08 15.15
N LEU A 20 1.09 -2.28 16.04
CA LEU A 20 1.74 -1.03 15.67
C LEU A 20 2.92 -1.23 14.70
N SER A 21 3.78 -2.23 14.92
CA SER A 21 4.88 -2.52 14.00
C SER A 21 4.38 -3.08 12.67
N CYS A 22 3.32 -3.88 12.68
CA CYS A 22 2.68 -4.36 11.45
C CYS A 22 2.09 -3.19 10.64
N GLY A 23 1.46 -2.22 11.30
CA GLY A 23 0.96 -1.00 10.67
C GLY A 23 2.07 -0.16 10.05
N LEU A 24 3.18 0.07 10.76
CA LEU A 24 4.33 0.79 10.21
C LEU A 24 4.94 0.06 9.01
N MET A 25 5.02 -1.27 9.07
CA MET A 25 5.58 -2.08 8.00
C MET A 25 4.75 -2.01 6.71
N LEU A 26 3.43 -2.07 6.85
CA LEU A 26 2.50 -1.89 5.73
C LEU A 26 2.62 -0.47 5.13
N LEU A 27 2.93 0.55 5.93
CA LEU A 27 3.01 1.93 5.47
C LEU A 27 4.26 2.10 4.60
N LEU A 28 5.39 1.53 5.03
CA LEU A 28 6.59 1.48 4.21
C LEU A 28 6.37 0.72 2.90
N GLN A 29 5.68 -0.42 2.96
CA GLN A 29 5.37 -1.20 1.77
C GLN A 29 4.47 -0.43 0.80
N THR A 30 3.47 0.30 1.29
CA THR A 30 2.59 1.11 0.43
C THR A 30 3.32 2.28 -0.21
N ILE A 31 4.24 2.96 0.49
CA ILE A 31 5.13 3.97 -0.10
C ILE A 31 5.93 3.36 -1.25
N PHE A 32 6.58 2.21 -1.04
CA PHE A 32 7.38 1.59 -2.09
C PHE A 32 6.54 1.15 -3.29
N THR A 33 5.31 0.65 -3.07
CA THR A 33 4.40 0.34 -4.18
C THR A 33 3.99 1.58 -4.98
N ALA A 34 3.70 2.69 -4.31
CA ALA A 34 3.35 3.94 -4.97
C ALA A 34 4.52 4.48 -5.81
N LEU A 35 5.75 4.38 -5.30
CA LEU A 35 6.94 4.77 -6.05
C LEU A 35 7.20 3.89 -7.27
N ILE A 36 7.07 2.57 -7.15
CA ILE A 36 7.25 1.65 -8.29
C ILE A 36 6.17 1.90 -9.35
N THR A 37 4.90 2.04 -8.94
CA THR A 37 3.80 2.31 -9.88
C THR A 37 3.90 3.69 -10.53
N GLY A 38 4.47 4.67 -9.82
CA GLY A 38 4.77 5.99 -10.38
C GLY A 38 5.88 5.94 -11.42
N LEU A 39 6.93 5.14 -11.20
CA LEU A 39 8.00 4.93 -12.18
C LEU A 39 7.57 4.07 -13.38
N MET A 40 6.56 3.22 -13.20
CA MET A 40 6.03 2.36 -14.28
C MET A 40 5.10 3.10 -15.25
N ASN A 41 4.47 4.18 -14.80
CA ASN A 41 3.48 4.91 -15.57
C ASN A 41 4.01 6.28 -15.97
N PHE A 42 3.57 6.78 -17.12
CA PHE A 42 3.94 8.12 -17.57
C PHE A 42 3.34 9.23 -16.69
N ASN A 43 2.16 8.99 -16.14
CA ASN A 43 1.48 9.92 -15.25
C ASN A 43 1.39 9.36 -13.83
N PHE A 44 1.72 10.20 -12.86
CA PHE A 44 1.70 9.87 -11.43
C PHE A 44 0.29 9.79 -10.81
N TRP A 45 -0.78 10.00 -11.59
CA TRP A 45 -2.16 9.98 -11.08
C TRP A 45 -2.52 8.63 -10.42
N PHE A 46 -2.17 7.51 -11.03
CA PHE A 46 -2.47 6.19 -10.45
C PHE A 46 -1.69 5.94 -9.16
N SER A 47 -0.40 6.28 -9.12
CA SER A 47 0.42 6.16 -7.90
C SER A 47 -0.09 7.06 -6.78
N TYR A 48 -0.56 8.26 -7.11
CA TYR A 48 -1.11 9.20 -6.13
C TYR A 48 -2.44 8.71 -5.53
N ILE A 49 -3.37 8.24 -6.36
CA ILE A 49 -4.65 7.67 -5.90
C ILE A 49 -4.40 6.44 -5.02
N LEU A 50 -3.49 5.55 -5.43
CA LEU A 50 -3.11 4.37 -4.65
C LEU A 50 -2.56 4.76 -3.28
N PHE A 51 -1.65 5.74 -3.23
CA PHE A 51 -1.05 6.22 -1.99
C PHE A 51 -2.10 6.77 -1.01
N LEU A 52 -3.01 7.62 -1.48
CA LEU A 52 -4.04 8.22 -0.64
C LEU A 52 -5.01 7.19 -0.05
N ILE A 53 -5.53 6.28 -0.89
CA ILE A 53 -6.51 5.29 -0.45
C ILE A 53 -5.89 4.34 0.57
N MET A 54 -4.65 3.89 0.33
CA MET A 54 -3.97 2.97 1.24
C MET A 54 -3.65 3.63 2.58
N ILE A 55 -3.14 4.86 2.60
CA ILE A 55 -2.87 5.57 3.86
C ILE A 55 -4.16 5.83 4.64
N GLY A 56 -5.23 6.24 3.95
CA GLY A 56 -6.54 6.47 4.58
C GLY A 56 -7.06 5.22 5.31
N GLY A 57 -7.02 4.05 4.65
CA GLY A 57 -7.43 2.78 5.26
C GLY A 57 -6.52 2.36 6.43
N MET A 58 -5.22 2.62 6.32
CA MET A 58 -4.26 2.27 7.35
C MET A 58 -4.38 3.11 8.62
N LEU A 59 -4.71 4.40 8.51
CA LEU A 59 -4.95 5.25 9.68
C LEU A 59 -6.15 4.76 10.50
N ILE A 60 -7.22 4.30 9.85
CA ILE A 60 -8.40 3.74 10.53
C ILE A 60 -8.02 2.47 11.31
N LEU A 61 -7.26 1.56 10.68
CA LEU A 61 -6.74 0.36 11.34
C LEU A 61 -5.83 0.69 12.54
N PHE A 62 -5.00 1.73 12.41
CA PHE A 62 -4.12 2.18 13.48
C PHE A 62 -4.90 2.70 14.70
N ILE A 63 -5.93 3.52 14.49
CA ILE A 63 -6.80 4.02 15.57
C ILE A 63 -7.53 2.85 16.24
N TYR A 64 -8.06 1.91 15.47
CA TYR A 64 -8.75 0.75 16.02
C TYR A 64 -7.82 -0.11 16.90
N MET A 65 -6.62 -0.45 16.40
CA MET A 65 -5.67 -1.29 17.15
C MET A 65 -5.13 -0.62 18.42
N THR A 66 -4.86 0.69 18.38
CA THR A 66 -4.43 1.43 19.59
C THR A 66 -5.54 1.57 20.63
N SER A 67 -6.81 1.54 20.22
CA SER A 67 -7.94 1.57 21.15
C SER A 67 -8.19 0.23 21.87
N ILE A 68 -7.66 -0.88 21.33
CA ILE A 68 -7.94 -2.25 21.82
C ILE A 68 -6.73 -2.88 22.51
N ALA A 69 -5.51 -2.57 22.06
CA ALA A 69 -4.30 -3.18 22.62
C ALA A 69 -3.76 -2.38 23.82
N SER A 70 -3.36 -3.10 24.88
CA SER A 70 -2.49 -2.54 25.92
C SER A 70 -1.15 -2.12 25.33
N ASN A 71 -0.59 -0.99 25.78
CA ASN A 71 0.73 -0.51 25.37
C ASN A 71 1.84 -1.44 25.92
N GLU A 72 2.04 -2.60 25.29
CA GLU A 72 3.13 -3.49 25.61
C GLU A 72 4.47 -2.90 25.14
N LYS A 73 5.51 -3.04 25.97
CA LYS A 73 6.86 -2.57 25.61
C LYS A 73 7.40 -3.36 24.42
N PHE A 74 7.91 -2.65 23.42
CA PHE A 74 8.48 -3.24 22.22
C PHE A 74 9.70 -4.12 22.57
N LYS A 75 9.62 -5.43 22.27
CA LYS A 75 10.75 -6.36 22.41
C LYS A 75 11.45 -6.49 21.06
N PHE A 76 12.68 -6.01 20.99
CA PHE A 76 13.50 -6.14 19.78
C PHE A 76 13.93 -7.61 19.60
N ASN A 77 13.70 -8.16 18.41
CA ASN A 77 14.12 -9.53 18.08
C ASN A 77 15.42 -9.46 17.26
N SER A 78 16.46 -10.21 17.68
CA SER A 78 17.76 -10.25 16.98
C SER A 78 17.64 -10.75 15.53
N LYS A 79 16.61 -11.54 15.21
CA LYS A 79 16.29 -11.95 13.83
C LYS A 79 15.99 -10.76 12.90
N PHE A 80 15.39 -9.69 13.43
CA PHE A 80 15.15 -8.48 12.63
C PHE A 80 16.46 -7.79 12.27
N PHE A 81 17.42 -7.75 13.20
CA PHE A 81 18.72 -7.13 12.96
C PHE A 81 19.50 -7.84 11.86
N ILE A 82 19.50 -9.19 11.87
CA ILE A 82 20.12 -9.99 10.80
C ILE A 82 19.45 -9.71 9.45
N MET A 83 18.13 -9.61 9.42
CA MET A 83 17.41 -9.32 8.18
C MET A 83 17.75 -7.92 7.64
N PHE A 84 17.89 -6.91 8.50
CA PHE A 84 18.38 -5.57 8.12
C PHE A 84 19.82 -5.57 7.55
N ILE A 85 20.71 -6.44 8.02
CA ILE A 85 22.06 -6.54 7.45
C ILE A 85 22.00 -7.12 6.04
N ILE A 86 21.18 -8.18 5.85
CA ILE A 86 20.99 -8.79 4.53
C ILE A 86 20.41 -7.75 3.55
N THR A 87 19.49 -6.90 4.01
CA THR A 87 18.91 -5.86 3.15
C THR A 87 19.97 -4.88 2.67
N PHE A 88 20.82 -4.40 3.58
CA PHE A 88 21.86 -3.43 3.27
C PHE A 88 22.87 -4.01 2.27
N LEU A 89 23.25 -5.27 2.45
CA LEU A 89 24.13 -5.97 1.51
C LEU A 89 23.50 -6.07 0.12
N THR A 90 22.23 -6.49 0.03
CA THR A 90 21.53 -6.58 -1.28
C THR A 90 21.43 -5.22 -1.99
N MET A 91 21.24 -4.12 -1.25
CA MET A 91 21.25 -2.78 -1.85
C MET A 91 22.62 -2.42 -2.39
N SER A 92 23.67 -2.70 -1.60
CA SER A 92 25.06 -2.38 -1.99
C SER A 92 25.47 -3.10 -3.28
N PHE A 93 25.10 -4.38 -3.44
CA PHE A 93 25.32 -5.12 -4.69
C PHE A 93 24.56 -4.53 -5.89
N MET A 94 23.34 -4.02 -5.68
CA MET A 94 22.57 -3.42 -6.77
C MET A 94 23.15 -2.08 -7.23
N PHE A 95 23.84 -1.33 -6.35
CA PHE A 95 24.56 -0.12 -6.76
C PHE A 95 25.79 -0.42 -7.62
N MET A 96 26.36 -1.62 -7.50
CA MET A 96 27.50 -2.06 -8.31
C MET A 96 27.07 -2.62 -9.68
N MET A 97 25.76 -2.76 -9.93
CA MET A 97 25.27 -3.22 -11.23
C MET A 97 25.43 -2.12 -12.29
N ASP A 98 25.90 -2.53 -13.46
CA ASP A 98 26.28 -1.62 -14.55
C ASP A 98 25.11 -0.76 -15.03
N TYR A 99 25.36 0.54 -15.19
CA TYR A 99 24.39 1.55 -15.61
C TYR A 99 23.75 1.26 -16.98
N TYR A 100 24.39 0.41 -17.78
CA TYR A 100 23.97 0.03 -19.12
C TYR A 100 22.61 -0.67 -19.14
N TYR A 101 22.34 -1.55 -18.17
CA TYR A 101 21.05 -2.24 -18.07
C TYR A 101 19.90 -1.30 -17.68
N PHE A 102 20.21 -0.19 -16.99
CA PHE A 102 19.21 0.78 -16.58
C PHE A 102 18.73 1.65 -17.75
N ASN A 103 19.65 2.05 -18.64
CA ASN A 103 19.35 2.92 -19.78
C ASN A 103 18.54 2.26 -20.90
N PHE A 104 18.61 0.92 -21.04
CA PHE A 104 17.87 0.23 -22.11
C PHE A 104 16.35 0.25 -21.88
N ASN A 105 15.91 0.17 -20.62
CA ASN A 105 14.49 0.19 -20.28
C ASN A 105 13.85 1.58 -20.42
N MET A 106 14.60 2.66 -20.16
CA MET A 106 14.08 4.03 -20.26
C MET A 106 13.74 4.41 -21.71
N LYS A 107 14.56 4.01 -22.69
CA LYS A 107 14.32 4.28 -24.11
C LYS A 107 13.05 3.62 -24.66
N ILE A 108 12.67 2.46 -24.13
CA ILE A 108 11.44 1.77 -24.53
C ILE A 108 10.21 2.52 -24.03
N MET A 109 10.27 3.06 -22.80
CA MET A 109 9.18 3.86 -22.24
C MET A 109 8.92 5.13 -23.04
N ASP A 110 9.96 5.84 -23.49
CA ASP A 110 9.76 7.12 -24.17
C ASP A 110 8.90 7.02 -25.46
N SER A 111 8.85 5.84 -26.10
CA SER A 111 8.05 5.58 -27.29
C SER A 111 6.54 5.40 -27.02
N VAL A 112 6.13 5.07 -25.78
CA VAL A 112 4.74 4.79 -25.40
C VAL A 112 4.02 6.06 -24.87
N ASN A 113 4.75 7.17 -24.74
CA ASN A 113 4.31 8.46 -24.20
C ASN A 113 3.02 9.04 -24.80
N ILE A 114 2.68 8.71 -26.06
CA ILE A 114 1.63 9.43 -26.80
C ILE A 114 0.21 8.90 -26.49
N PHE A 115 0.07 7.65 -26.00
CA PHE A 115 -1.26 7.03 -25.82
C PHE A 115 -1.81 7.05 -24.38
N THR A 116 -1.04 7.50 -23.39
CA THR A 116 -1.36 7.24 -21.96
C THR A 116 -2.19 8.33 -21.28
N ASN A 117 -2.23 9.55 -21.84
CA ASN A 117 -3.07 10.64 -21.32
C ASN A 117 -4.58 10.36 -21.39
N MET A 118 -5.03 9.42 -22.22
CA MET A 118 -6.45 9.03 -22.33
C MET A 118 -6.88 7.92 -21.35
N SER A 119 -5.98 7.40 -20.51
CA SER A 119 -6.24 6.22 -19.68
C SER A 119 -7.41 6.38 -18.69
N MET A 120 -7.57 7.56 -18.07
CA MET A 120 -8.67 7.82 -17.12
C MET A 120 -10.02 7.99 -17.79
N MET A 121 -10.06 8.64 -18.96
CA MET A 121 -11.31 8.87 -19.70
C MET A 121 -11.91 7.58 -20.27
N LYS A 122 -11.11 6.49 -20.34
CA LYS A 122 -11.56 5.19 -20.81
C LYS A 122 -12.74 4.63 -20.02
N TYR A 123 -12.82 4.87 -18.71
CA TYR A 123 -13.89 4.32 -17.86
C TYR A 123 -15.20 5.09 -17.97
N ILE A 124 -15.17 6.33 -18.46
CA ILE A 124 -16.36 7.14 -18.71
C ILE A 124 -16.95 6.78 -20.09
N ASN A 125 -16.10 6.38 -21.04
CA ASN A 125 -16.51 6.06 -22.40
C ASN A 125 -17.09 4.64 -22.53
N PHE A 126 -18.01 4.47 -23.48
CA PHE A 126 -18.52 3.16 -23.88
C PHE A 126 -17.38 2.32 -24.52
N PRO A 127 -17.27 1.00 -24.27
CA PRO A 127 -18.15 0.13 -23.47
C PRO A 127 -17.79 0.04 -21.98
N ASN A 128 -16.65 0.60 -21.57
CA ASN A 128 -16.11 0.44 -20.21
C ASN A 128 -16.93 1.15 -19.12
N ASN A 129 -17.83 2.05 -19.47
CA ASN A 129 -18.78 2.69 -18.54
C ASN A 129 -19.61 1.67 -17.74
N ILE A 130 -19.89 0.48 -18.30
CA ILE A 130 -20.58 -0.59 -17.56
C ILE A 130 -19.80 -0.99 -16.30
N MET A 131 -18.47 -1.04 -16.37
CA MET A 131 -17.61 -1.34 -15.22
C MET A 131 -17.73 -0.25 -14.14
N MET A 132 -17.81 1.02 -14.55
CA MET A 132 -18.02 2.14 -13.63
C MET A 132 -19.38 2.03 -12.91
N LEU A 133 -20.45 1.73 -13.64
CA LEU A 133 -21.79 1.55 -13.07
C LEU A 133 -21.82 0.41 -12.03
N ILE A 134 -21.17 -0.72 -12.32
CA ILE A 134 -21.07 -1.85 -11.37
C ILE A 134 -20.35 -1.42 -10.09
N MET A 135 -19.25 -0.65 -10.18
CA MET A 135 -18.51 -0.18 -9.02
C MET A 135 -19.33 0.78 -8.14
N ILE A 136 -20.14 1.67 -8.75
CA ILE A 136 -21.05 2.56 -8.01
C ILE A 136 -22.07 1.75 -7.22
N ILE A 137 -22.72 0.77 -7.86
CA ILE A 137 -23.70 -0.09 -7.20
C ILE A 137 -23.05 -0.89 -6.06
N TYR A 138 -21.85 -1.43 -6.28
CA TYR A 138 -21.09 -2.15 -5.25
C TYR A 138 -20.80 -1.28 -4.01
N LEU A 139 -20.28 -0.06 -4.20
CA LEU A 139 -20.00 0.86 -3.10
C LEU A 139 -21.29 1.28 -2.37
N PHE A 140 -22.40 1.44 -3.08
CA PHE A 140 -23.68 1.76 -2.46
C PHE A 140 -24.21 0.61 -1.58
N ILE A 141 -24.14 -0.63 -2.07
CA ILE A 141 -24.56 -1.81 -1.30
C ILE A 141 -23.67 -1.99 -0.07
N THR A 142 -22.35 -1.82 -0.20
CA THR A 142 -21.44 -1.94 0.95
C THR A 142 -21.72 -0.89 2.02
N LEU A 143 -22.05 0.35 1.65
CA LEU A 143 -22.47 1.38 2.61
C LEU A 143 -23.73 0.97 3.38
N ILE A 144 -24.77 0.46 2.70
CA ILE A 144 -26.00 -0.01 3.36
C ILE A 144 -25.68 -1.18 4.32
N ALA A 145 -24.84 -2.12 3.88
CA ALA A 145 -24.42 -3.25 4.70
C ALA A 145 -23.67 -2.80 5.96
N ILE A 146 -22.70 -1.89 5.82
CA ILE A 146 -21.91 -1.35 6.93
C ILE A 146 -22.82 -0.62 7.94
N VAL A 147 -23.78 0.20 7.49
CA VAL A 147 -24.73 0.88 8.40
C VAL A 147 -25.60 -0.12 9.17
N LYS A 148 -26.00 -1.24 8.55
CA LYS A 148 -26.76 -2.30 9.24
C LYS A 148 -25.90 -3.04 10.27
N ILE A 149 -24.64 -3.36 9.93
CA ILE A 149 -23.70 -4.06 10.84
C ILE A 149 -23.29 -3.16 12.01
N ALA A 150 -23.06 -1.87 11.76
CA ALA A 150 -22.66 -0.92 12.80
C ALA A 150 -23.78 -0.59 13.80
N LYS A 151 -25.05 -0.80 13.44
CA LYS A 151 -26.21 -0.60 14.33
C LYS A 151 -26.44 -1.77 15.30
N THR A 152 -25.39 -2.36 15.87
CA THR A 152 -25.53 -3.31 16.98
C THR A 152 -25.85 -2.56 18.26
N SER A 153 -27.10 -2.69 18.71
CA SER A 153 -27.62 -2.10 19.94
C SER A 153 -27.25 -2.95 21.16
N TYR A 154 -26.01 -2.88 21.65
CA TYR A 154 -25.71 -3.45 22.97
C TYR A 154 -24.72 -2.60 23.77
N GLY A 155 -25.30 -1.77 24.64
CA GLY A 155 -24.69 -1.20 25.83
C GLY A 155 -23.55 -0.19 25.62
N PRO A 156 -23.35 0.77 26.54
CA PRO A 156 -22.20 1.65 26.46
C PRO A 156 -20.89 0.85 26.57
N LEU A 157 -19.97 1.05 25.62
CA LEU A 157 -18.60 0.48 25.58
C LEU A 157 -17.72 0.87 26.78
N ARG A 158 -18.26 1.60 27.76
CA ARG A 158 -17.60 1.94 29.02
C ARG A 158 -18.64 1.98 30.13
N GLN A 159 -18.51 1.08 31.10
CA GLN A 159 -19.17 1.23 32.40
C GLN A 159 -18.76 2.57 33.00
N LYS A 160 -19.75 3.41 33.29
CA LYS A 160 -19.57 4.57 34.15
C LYS A 160 -19.78 4.08 35.59
N PHE A 161 -18.64 3.88 36.26
CA PHE A 161 -18.48 3.61 37.70
C PHE A 161 -19.00 2.26 38.19
#